data_AF-A0A444J8Q3-F1
#
_entry.id   AF-A0A444J8Q3-F1
#
_cell.length_a   1.000
_cell.length_b   1.000
_cell.length_c   1.000
_cell.angle_alpha   90.00
_cell.angle_beta   90.00
_cell.angle_gamma   90.00
#
_symmetry.space_group_name_H-M   'P 1'
#
loop_
_entity.id
_entity.type
_entity.pdbx_description
1 polymer ?
#
loop_
_entity_poly.entity_id
_entity_poly.type
_entity_poly.pdbx_seq_one_letter_code
_entity_poly.pdbx_strand_id
1 'polypeptide(L)'
;MKNISLDKHKLIVFMGSMNAFPMMYALQLKKNGYEVLYMVDAPQSDTLSRPENHYPSINYPYPDWIIEWKLPLQIILLLSPVFFAWILSFILKKKKIGCYVLNGFFISLSPYFSEATIVSLCHGSDLDVWANIDNLDELKKGVFQAKILKLIPSYIQKK
;
A
#
# COMPACT_ATOMS: atom_id res chain seq x y z
N MET A 1 -19.07 -6.21 -10.68
CA MET A 1 -17.92 -5.36 -10.31
C MET A 1 -18.37 -3.91 -10.29
N LYS A 2 -18.10 -3.17 -9.22
CA LYS A 2 -18.44 -1.73 -9.12
C LYS A 2 -17.27 -0.94 -9.69
N ASN A 3 -17.52 -0.06 -10.67
CA ASN A 3 -16.48 0.80 -11.22
C ASN A 3 -16.02 1.81 -10.15
N ILE A 4 -14.71 2.03 -10.09
CA ILE A 4 -14.09 2.99 -9.18
C ILE A 4 -14.03 4.33 -9.90
N SER A 5 -14.78 5.32 -9.40
CA SER A 5 -14.76 6.67 -9.97
C SER A 5 -13.50 7.41 -9.48
N LEU A 6 -12.70 7.91 -10.42
CA LEU A 6 -11.47 8.65 -10.15
C LEU A 6 -11.57 10.07 -10.71
N ASP A 7 -11.21 11.06 -9.88
CA ASP A 7 -11.17 12.47 -10.25
C ASP A 7 -9.75 12.86 -10.68
N LYS A 8 -9.61 13.42 -11.90
CA LYS A 8 -8.30 13.84 -12.46
C LYS A 8 -7.66 15.00 -11.72
N HIS A 9 -8.44 15.77 -10.96
CA HIS A 9 -7.94 16.90 -10.16
C HIS A 9 -7.53 16.50 -8.73
N LYS A 10 -7.67 15.21 -8.38
CA LYS A 10 -7.28 14.68 -7.09
C LYS A 10 -6.11 13.72 -7.23
N LEU A 11 -5.28 13.69 -6.21
CA LEU A 11 -4.13 12.82 -6.14
C LEU A 11 -4.56 11.37 -5.92
N ILE A 12 -3.91 10.46 -6.66
CA ILE A 12 -3.96 9.02 -6.42
C ILE A 12 -2.63 8.60 -5.78
N VAL A 13 -2.68 8.00 -4.59
CA VAL A 13 -1.49 7.61 -3.83
C VAL A 13 -1.36 6.09 -3.81
N PHE A 14 -0.21 5.57 -4.24
CA PHE A 14 0.13 4.14 -4.18
C PHE A 14 1.09 3.89 -3.03
N MET A 15 0.77 2.91 -2.18
CA MET A 15 1.61 2.51 -1.03
C MET A 15 1.69 0.98 -0.90
N GLY A 16 2.91 0.50 -0.67
CA GLY A 16 3.27 -0.91 -0.61
C GLY A 16 3.83 -1.44 -1.94
N SER A 17 4.84 -2.29 -1.86
CA SER A 17 5.49 -2.92 -3.01
C SER A 17 5.28 -4.45 -3.02
N MET A 18 4.34 -4.93 -3.84
CA MET A 18 4.26 -6.34 -4.22
C MET A 18 5.20 -6.58 -5.41
N ASN A 19 6.51 -6.74 -5.20
CA ASN A 19 7.49 -6.93 -6.28
C ASN A 19 7.36 -5.86 -7.39
N ALA A 20 7.15 -4.60 -6.98
CA ALA A 20 6.86 -3.46 -7.86
C ALA A 20 5.60 -3.58 -8.75
N PHE A 21 4.71 -4.56 -8.56
CA PHE A 21 3.49 -4.70 -9.36
C PHE A 21 2.56 -3.47 -9.35
N PRO A 22 2.33 -2.77 -8.20
CA PRO A 22 1.47 -1.59 -8.20
C PRO A 22 1.96 -0.48 -9.15
N MET A 23 3.25 -0.45 -9.49
CA MET A 23 3.84 0.54 -10.41
C MET A 23 3.21 0.48 -11.80
N MET A 24 2.84 -0.70 -12.30
CA MET A 24 2.18 -0.82 -13.61
C MET A 24 0.90 0.02 -13.67
N TYR A 25 0.06 -0.05 -12.64
CA TYR A 25 -1.17 0.75 -12.57
C TYR A 25 -0.87 2.24 -12.41
N ALA A 26 0.13 2.59 -11.60
CA ALA A 26 0.55 3.97 -11.41
C ALA A 26 1.00 4.61 -12.74
N LEU A 27 1.82 3.89 -13.52
CA LEU A 27 2.26 4.30 -14.85
C LEU A 27 1.09 4.47 -15.82
N GLN A 28 0.14 3.53 -15.83
CA GLN A 28 -1.03 3.62 -16.70
C GLN A 28 -1.91 4.82 -16.36
N LEU A 29 -2.12 5.10 -15.06
CA LEU A 29 -2.89 6.27 -14.62
C LEU A 29 -2.16 7.59 -14.96
N LYS A 30 -0.84 7.66 -14.80
CA LYS A 30 -0.03 8.81 -15.26
C LYS A 30 -0.21 9.03 -16.76
N LYS A 31 -0.11 7.99 -17.58
CA LYS A 31 -0.32 8.06 -19.04
C LYS A 31 -1.72 8.58 -19.40
N ASN A 32 -2.73 8.26 -18.59
CA ASN A 32 -4.10 8.73 -18.77
C ASN A 32 -4.35 10.18 -18.24
N GLY A 33 -3.30 10.85 -17.75
CA GLY A 33 -3.33 12.23 -17.27
C GLY A 33 -3.81 12.41 -15.83
N TYR A 34 -3.78 11.37 -15.00
CA TYR A 34 -4.07 11.50 -13.57
C TYR A 34 -2.86 11.99 -12.79
N GLU A 35 -3.10 12.76 -11.72
CA GLU A 35 -2.06 13.04 -10.73
C GLU A 35 -1.86 11.79 -9.86
N VAL A 36 -0.63 11.28 -9.85
CA VAL A 36 -0.25 10.06 -9.14
C VAL A 36 0.96 10.37 -8.29
N LEU A 37 0.99 9.82 -7.08
CA LEU A 37 2.14 9.72 -6.21
C LEU A 37 2.37 8.24 -5.88
N TYR A 38 3.61 7.77 -6.02
CA TYR A 38 3.99 6.41 -5.71
C TYR A 38 5.03 6.38 -4.58
N MET A 39 4.81 5.59 -3.55
CA MET A 39 5.75 5.44 -2.45
C MET A 39 6.54 4.14 -2.60
N VAL A 40 7.86 4.26 -2.69
CA VAL A 40 8.78 3.12 -2.67
C VAL A 40 9.24 2.91 -1.23
N ASP A 41 8.84 1.79 -0.65
CA ASP A 41 9.09 1.40 0.74
C ASP A 41 10.27 0.43 0.90
N ALA A 42 10.90 0.03 -0.20
CA ALA A 42 12.00 -0.94 -0.24
C ALA A 42 13.39 -0.28 -0.33
N PRO A 43 14.43 -0.83 0.33
CA PRO A 43 15.81 -0.36 0.21
C PRO A 43 16.37 -0.65 -1.19
N GLN A 44 17.36 0.12 -1.65
CA GLN A 44 17.98 -0.07 -2.98
C GLN A 44 18.55 -1.46 -3.23
N SER A 45 18.97 -2.15 -2.16
CA SER A 45 19.44 -3.53 -2.22
C SER A 45 18.35 -4.56 -2.55
N ASP A 46 17.07 -4.22 -2.34
CA ASP A 46 15.94 -5.06 -2.73
C ASP A 46 15.62 -4.82 -4.21
N THR A 47 16.24 -5.60 -5.09
CA THR A 47 16.04 -5.46 -6.53
C THR A 47 14.65 -5.91 -6.98
N LEU A 48 13.99 -6.77 -6.21
CA LEU A 48 12.70 -7.36 -6.55
C LEU A 48 11.56 -6.38 -6.31
N SER A 49 11.58 -5.62 -5.22
CA SER A 49 10.49 -4.72 -4.85
C SER A 49 10.59 -3.34 -5.51
N ARG A 50 11.69 -3.08 -6.24
CA ARG A 50 12.05 -1.77 -6.74
C ARG A 50 11.70 -1.55 -8.22
N PRO A 51 10.92 -0.50 -8.55
CA PRO A 51 10.32 -0.34 -9.87
C PRO A 51 11.31 -0.10 -11.02
N GLU A 52 12.45 0.56 -10.78
CA GLU A 52 13.48 0.81 -11.79
C GLU A 52 14.06 -0.49 -12.38
N ASN A 53 14.00 -1.60 -11.65
CA ASN A 53 14.49 -2.89 -12.13
C ASN A 53 13.49 -3.63 -13.04
N HIS A 54 12.22 -3.21 -13.04
CA HIS A 54 11.13 -3.87 -13.79
C HIS A 54 10.55 -3.00 -14.90
N TYR A 55 10.65 -1.68 -14.76
CA TYR A 55 10.03 -0.72 -15.68
C TYR A 55 11.09 0.21 -16.27
N PRO A 56 11.49 0.03 -17.54
CA PRO A 56 12.57 0.81 -18.17
C PRO A 56 12.34 2.33 -18.21
N SER A 57 11.09 2.77 -18.07
CA SER A 57 10.74 4.19 -18.00
C SER A 57 10.98 4.83 -16.63
N ILE A 58 11.26 4.02 -15.61
CA ILE A 58 11.56 4.47 -14.26
C ILE A 58 13.06 4.38 -14.06
N ASN A 59 13.68 5.51 -13.75
CA ASN A 59 15.12 5.58 -13.49
C ASN A 59 15.34 6.14 -12.08
N TYR A 60 16.43 5.70 -11.46
CA TYR A 60 16.94 6.29 -10.23
C TYR A 60 18.03 7.34 -10.59
N PRO A 61 18.07 8.52 -9.94
CA PRO A 61 17.15 9.01 -8.91
C PRO A 61 15.74 9.25 -9.44
N TYR A 62 14.75 9.02 -8.58
CA TYR A 62 13.36 9.06 -8.98
C TYR A 62 12.83 10.47 -9.29
N PRO A 63 11.86 10.58 -10.21
CA PRO A 63 11.13 11.82 -10.43
C PRO A 63 10.23 12.18 -9.24
N ASP A 64 9.82 13.44 -9.11
CA ASP A 64 9.06 13.98 -7.95
C ASP A 64 7.74 13.28 -7.61
N TRP A 65 7.17 12.52 -8.55
CA TRP A 65 5.96 11.75 -8.32
C TRP A 65 6.21 10.37 -7.70
N ILE A 66 7.47 9.98 -7.52
CA ILE A 66 7.89 8.78 -6.80
C ILE A 66 8.73 9.22 -5.61
N ILE A 67 8.29 8.86 -4.40
CA ILE A 67 9.00 9.21 -3.15
C ILE A 67 9.54 7.93 -2.53
N GLU A 68 10.80 7.95 -2.09
CA GLU A 68 11.33 6.90 -1.22
C GLU A 68 10.86 7.12 0.21
N TRP A 69 10.08 6.18 0.74
CA TRP A 69 9.67 6.16 2.13
C TRP A 69 10.01 4.83 2.77
N LYS A 70 11.29 4.66 3.09
CA LYS A 70 11.84 3.42 3.64
C LYS A 70 11.36 3.24 5.07
N LEU A 71 10.61 2.17 5.30
CA LEU A 71 10.22 1.75 6.64
C LEU A 71 11.20 0.65 7.09
N PRO A 72 11.89 0.81 8.23
CA PRO A 72 12.85 -0.19 8.69
C PRO A 72 12.20 -1.55 8.93
N LEU A 73 10.94 -1.55 9.38
CA LEU A 73 10.12 -2.74 9.58
C LEU A 73 8.66 -2.41 9.22
N GLN A 74 8.15 -2.99 8.14
CA GLN A 74 6.77 -2.72 7.70
C GLN A 74 5.72 -3.24 8.69
N ILE A 75 6.02 -4.26 9.49
CA ILE A 75 5.10 -4.77 10.52
C ILE A 75 4.70 -3.70 11.56
N ILE A 76 5.53 -2.66 11.75
CA ILE A 76 5.22 -1.55 12.66
C ILE A 76 3.99 -0.76 12.15
N LEU A 77 3.69 -0.78 10.84
CA LEU A 77 2.45 -0.22 10.29
C LEU A 77 1.20 -0.89 10.87
N LEU A 78 1.25 -2.18 11.21
CA LEU A 78 0.13 -2.85 11.87
C LEU A 78 0.00 -2.43 13.34
N LEU A 79 1.13 -2.21 14.01
CA LEU A 79 1.16 -1.92 15.44
C LEU A 79 0.84 -0.45 15.75
N SER A 80 1.14 0.48 14.84
CA SER A 80 0.94 1.92 15.05
C SER A 80 0.44 2.67 13.80
N PRO A 81 -0.66 2.25 13.16
CA PRO A 81 -1.13 2.89 11.94
C PRO A 81 -1.59 4.34 12.14
N VAL A 82 -2.05 4.73 13.34
CA VAL A 82 -2.37 6.12 13.69
C VAL A 82 -1.16 7.03 13.47
N PHE A 83 0.01 6.60 13.97
CA PHE A 83 1.25 7.36 13.87
C PHE A 83 1.70 7.51 12.41
N PHE A 84 1.62 6.43 11.63
CA PHE A 84 1.98 6.48 10.21
C PHE A 84 0.99 7.28 9.37
N ALA A 85 -0.31 7.23 9.68
CA ALA A 85 -1.31 8.10 9.05
C ALA A 85 -1.02 9.58 9.34
N TRP A 86 -0.62 9.89 10.58
CA TRP A 86 -0.18 11.23 10.95
C TRP A 86 1.08 11.66 10.17
N ILE A 87 2.13 10.83 10.08
CA ILE A 87 3.32 11.12 9.27
C ILE A 87 2.95 11.38 7.81
N LEU A 88 2.10 10.53 7.22
CA LEU A 88 1.65 10.66 5.84
C LEU A 88 0.96 12.00 5.59
N SER A 89 0.19 12.51 6.56
CA SER A 89 -0.44 13.83 6.43
C SER A 89 0.57 14.96 6.20
N PHE A 90 1.79 14.87 6.77
CA PHE A 90 2.86 15.83 6.51
C PHE A 90 3.50 15.63 5.14
N ILE A 91 3.76 14.38 4.76
CA ILE A 91 4.37 14.05 3.46
C ILE A 91 3.46 14.53 2.32
N LEU A 92 2.15 14.37 2.46
CA LEU A 92 1.15 14.68 1.44
C LEU A 92 0.73 16.15 1.40
N LYS A 93 1.24 17.00 2.32
CA LYS A 93 1.16 18.48 2.30
C LYS A 93 -0.20 19.06 1.86
N LYS A 94 -1.31 18.64 2.47
CA LYS A 94 -2.69 19.11 2.17
C LYS A 94 -3.15 18.93 0.71
N LYS A 95 -2.50 18.06 -0.08
CA LYS A 95 -3.04 17.70 -1.40
C LYS A 95 -4.42 17.06 -1.24
N LYS A 96 -5.35 17.36 -2.15
CA LYS A 96 -6.66 16.69 -2.18
C LYS A 96 -6.49 15.28 -2.73
N ILE A 97 -6.65 14.29 -1.87
CA ILE A 97 -6.47 12.89 -2.25
C ILE A 97 -7.83 12.30 -2.61
N GLY A 98 -7.92 11.72 -3.80
CA GLY A 98 -9.14 11.10 -4.31
C GLY A 98 -9.15 9.60 -4.10
N CYS A 99 -7.96 8.99 -4.11
CA CYS A 99 -7.82 7.55 -4.02
C CYS A 99 -6.50 7.15 -3.34
N TYR A 100 -6.57 6.17 -2.45
CA TYR A 100 -5.41 5.43 -1.97
C TYR A 100 -5.46 4.01 -2.52
N VAL A 101 -4.36 3.57 -3.11
CA VAL A 101 -4.13 2.19 -3.51
C VAL A 101 -3.15 1.59 -2.52
N LEU A 102 -3.64 0.70 -1.67
CA LEU A 102 -2.93 0.11 -0.55
C LEU A 102 -2.60 -1.35 -0.83
N ASN A 103 -1.40 -1.77 -0.47
CA ASN A 103 -0.96 -3.16 -0.57
C ASN A 103 -0.19 -3.59 0.69
N GLY A 104 -0.29 -4.87 1.04
CA GLY A 104 0.37 -5.46 2.22
C GLY A 104 0.01 -4.74 3.51
N PHE A 105 1.01 -4.46 4.36
CA PHE A 105 0.77 -3.86 5.67
C PHE A 105 0.17 -2.45 5.61
N PHE A 106 0.26 -1.73 4.49
CA PHE A 106 -0.35 -0.41 4.34
C PHE A 106 -1.88 -0.44 4.35
N ILE A 107 -2.51 -1.61 4.16
CA ILE A 107 -3.96 -1.79 4.28
C ILE A 107 -4.46 -1.40 5.67
N SER A 108 -3.63 -1.53 6.72
CA SER A 108 -3.98 -1.10 8.09
C SER A 108 -4.26 0.39 8.22
N LEU A 109 -3.80 1.21 7.26
CA LEU A 109 -4.04 2.66 7.23
C LEU A 109 -5.43 3.03 6.72
N SER A 110 -6.13 2.11 6.06
CA SER A 110 -7.44 2.36 5.45
C SER A 110 -8.47 3.02 6.36
N PRO A 111 -8.60 2.71 7.67
CA PRO A 111 -9.59 3.36 8.54
C PRO A 111 -9.32 4.86 8.74
N TYR A 112 -8.09 5.32 8.49
CA TYR A 112 -7.66 6.70 8.71
C TYR A 112 -7.80 7.59 7.47
N PHE A 113 -8.28 7.04 6.35
CA PHE A 113 -8.41 7.71 5.06
C PHE A 113 -9.87 7.85 4.60
N SER A 114 -10.78 8.11 5.52
CA SER A 114 -12.23 8.07 5.31
C SER A 114 -12.79 9.00 4.22
N GLU A 115 -12.05 10.04 3.83
CA GLU A 115 -12.47 11.03 2.83
C GLU A 115 -12.11 10.64 1.38
N ALA A 116 -11.33 9.58 1.18
CA ALA A 116 -10.84 9.14 -0.12
C ALA A 116 -11.33 7.73 -0.46
N THR A 117 -11.35 7.41 -1.76
CA THR A 117 -11.63 6.05 -2.19
C THR A 117 -10.45 5.15 -1.82
N ILE A 118 -10.72 4.00 -1.20
CA ILE A 118 -9.68 3.05 -0.83
C ILE A 118 -9.76 1.83 -1.74
N VAL A 119 -8.64 1.50 -2.36
CA VAL A 119 -8.46 0.31 -3.20
C VAL A 119 -7.39 -0.54 -2.55
N SER A 120 -7.74 -1.76 -2.16
CA SER A 120 -6.77 -2.74 -1.69
C SER A 120 -6.33 -3.62 -2.85
N LEU A 121 -5.03 -3.70 -3.09
CA LEU A 121 -4.44 -4.70 -3.96
C LEU A 121 -3.96 -5.84 -3.07
N CYS A 122 -4.69 -6.95 -3.03
CA CYS A 122 -4.26 -8.13 -2.26
C CYS A 122 -3.13 -8.87 -3.00
N HIS A 123 -2.13 -9.34 -2.25
CA HIS A 123 -1.06 -10.21 -2.75
C HIS A 123 -1.10 -11.62 -2.14
N GLY A 124 -0.19 -12.51 -2.53
CA GLY A 124 -0.25 -13.94 -2.16
C GLY A 124 -0.32 -14.20 -0.66
N SER A 125 0.41 -13.43 0.14
CA SER A 125 0.34 -13.47 1.61
C SER A 125 -0.96 -12.89 2.17
N ASP A 126 -1.55 -11.89 1.50
CA ASP A 126 -2.88 -11.37 1.86
C ASP A 126 -3.97 -12.40 1.62
N LEU A 127 -3.84 -13.25 0.59
CA LEU A 127 -4.78 -14.34 0.37
C LEU A 127 -4.65 -15.42 1.46
N ASP A 128 -3.42 -15.76 1.85
CA ASP A 128 -3.16 -16.74 2.91
C ASP A 128 -3.70 -16.29 4.28
N VAL A 129 -3.76 -14.97 4.53
CA VAL A 129 -4.24 -14.39 5.79
C VAL A 129 -5.71 -13.96 5.69
N TRP A 130 -6.03 -13.05 4.78
CA TRP A 130 -7.32 -12.36 4.72
C TRP A 130 -8.39 -13.12 3.93
N ALA A 131 -8.01 -14.06 3.06
CA ALA A 131 -8.96 -14.94 2.37
C ALA A 131 -9.12 -16.31 3.06
N ASN A 132 -8.51 -16.49 4.24
CA ASN A 132 -8.62 -17.72 5.02
C ASN A 132 -9.97 -17.78 5.75
N ILE A 133 -10.92 -18.53 5.16
CA ILE A 133 -12.26 -18.73 5.70
C ILE A 133 -12.25 -19.43 7.08
N ASP A 134 -11.22 -20.20 7.41
CA ASP A 134 -11.09 -20.86 8.71
C ASP A 134 -10.77 -19.85 9.84
N ASN A 135 -10.33 -18.64 9.48
CA ASN A 135 -10.04 -17.55 10.41
C ASN A 135 -11.06 -16.39 10.32
N LEU A 136 -12.22 -16.61 9.70
CA LEU A 136 -13.24 -15.57 9.46
C LEU A 136 -13.65 -14.82 10.74
N ASP A 137 -13.81 -15.53 11.85
CA ASP A 137 -14.20 -14.93 13.13
C ASP A 137 -13.12 -14.04 13.75
N GLU A 138 -11.85 -14.30 13.45
CA GLU A 138 -10.73 -13.46 13.87
C GLU A 138 -10.57 -12.27 12.93
N LEU A 139 -10.71 -12.47 11.62
CA LEU A 139 -10.68 -11.41 10.61
C LEU A 139 -11.78 -10.37 10.85
N LYS A 140 -12.99 -10.80 11.24
CA LYS A 140 -14.13 -9.92 11.58
C LYS A 140 -13.89 -9.02 12.78
N LYS A 141 -13.06 -9.44 13.75
CA LYS A 141 -12.70 -8.63 14.91
C LYS A 141 -11.80 -7.44 14.51
N GLY A 142 -11.18 -7.49 13.34
CA GLY A 142 -10.25 -6.49 12.85
C GLY A 142 -8.85 -6.65 13.45
N VAL A 143 -7.88 -5.95 12.85
CA VAL A 143 -6.44 -6.12 13.11
C VAL A 143 -6.06 -6.01 14.60
N PHE A 144 -6.77 -5.19 15.36
CA PHE A 144 -6.46 -4.85 16.74
C PHE A 144 -7.10 -5.77 17.79
N GLN A 145 -8.10 -6.57 17.40
CA GLN A 145 -8.82 -7.46 18.31
C GLN A 145 -8.61 -8.94 17.95
N ALA A 146 -8.12 -9.22 16.74
CA ALA A 146 -7.71 -10.56 16.34
C ALA A 146 -6.39 -10.96 17.02
N LYS A 147 -6.17 -12.26 17.19
CA LYS A 147 -4.86 -12.78 17.56
C LYS A 147 -3.84 -12.43 16.47
N ILE A 148 -2.87 -11.57 16.78
CA ILE A 148 -1.84 -11.08 15.83
C ILE A 148 -1.17 -12.21 15.04
N LEU A 149 -0.90 -13.35 15.69
CA LEU A 149 -0.32 -14.54 15.02
C LEU A 149 -1.19 -15.07 13.86
N LYS A 150 -2.52 -14.95 13.96
CA LYS A 150 -3.45 -15.37 12.90
C LYS A 150 -3.57 -14.36 11.75
N LEU A 151 -3.00 -13.16 11.92
CA LEU A 151 -2.92 -12.11 10.89
C LEU A 151 -1.57 -12.08 10.18
N ILE A 152 -0.69 -13.02 10.51
CA ILE A 152 0.61 -13.22 9.88
C ILE A 152 0.46 -14.43 8.94
N PRO A 153 1.07 -14.47 7.74
CA PRO A 153 0.99 -15.63 6.86
C PRO A 153 1.48 -16.93 7.52
N SER A 154 0.82 -18.04 7.23
CA SER A 154 1.02 -19.34 7.90
C SER A 154 2.46 -19.86 7.80
N TYR A 155 3.15 -19.55 6.70
CA TYR A 155 4.55 -19.92 6.50
C TYR A 155 5.54 -19.14 7.39
N ILE A 156 5.13 -17.96 7.89
CA ILE A 156 5.88 -17.15 8.86
C ILE A 156 5.52 -17.58 10.29
N GLN A 157 4.31 -18.12 10.52
CA GLN A 157 3.83 -18.58 11.83
C GLN A 157 4.53 -19.86 12.37
N LYS A 158 5.67 -20.29 11.81
CA LYS A 158 6.25 -21.62 12.15
C LYS A 158 6.53 -21.79 13.66
N LYS A 159 5.73 -22.70 14.23
CA LYS A 159 5.82 -23.52 15.46
C LYS A 159 6.56 -22.95 16.67
#